data_AF-A0A183VGY3-F1
#
_entry.id   AF-A0A183VGY3-F1
#
_cell.length_a   1.000
_cell.length_b   1.000
_cell.length_c   1.000
_cell.angle_alpha   90.00
_cell.angle_beta   90.00
_cell.angle_gamma   90.00
#
_symmetry.space_group_name_H-M   'P 1'
#
loop_
_entity.id
_entity.type
_entity.pdbx_description
1 polymer ?
#
loop_
_entity_poly.entity_id
_entity_poly.type
_entity_poly.pdbx_seq_one_letter_code
_entity_poly.pdbx_strand_id
1 'polypeptide(L)'
;MSGLRPWMYWMTAYLWDVVCFLLPTFLFIAVFYAFDEYTNRSEVSMQLVLIMLLFGWAQIPFVYTFSFAFTSPHKGYTLIVMYNIIAGMIGLITVPIIAQAADEDAAYTASMVFSFVFPSYNIGGCFIKIYNNEYGRKACDSVDCSLPLFKNLLTQCCERVYSDNVLGDSGKKGILIELMYFAAQGILFWFTTLMIEYNWMGKLKSAILRRGVVGSSPFENRVFVSEDKQPISAEDSDVASERNTVEHIDPSSTAVVVKNLSSTAVVVKNLQKWYGELCAVDGVTFHVETQCCFVDCRCCKESTEVVW
;
A
#
# COMPACT_ATOMS: atom_id res chain seq x y z
N MET A 1 -6.72 0.07 -20.13
CA MET A 1 -6.57 -0.57 -18.80
C MET A 1 -7.24 -1.93 -18.88
N SER A 2 -6.47 -3.01 -18.76
CA SER A 2 -6.98 -4.37 -18.61
C SER A 2 -7.92 -4.37 -17.41
N GLY A 3 -9.17 -4.81 -17.55
CA GLY A 3 -10.24 -4.70 -16.52
C GLY A 3 -10.04 -5.53 -15.25
N LEU A 4 -8.81 -5.61 -14.74
CA LEU A 4 -8.42 -6.30 -13.52
C LEU A 4 -8.99 -5.59 -12.29
N ARG A 5 -9.52 -6.39 -11.36
CA ARG A 5 -10.01 -5.87 -10.08
C ARG A 5 -8.82 -5.43 -9.22
N PRO A 6 -8.85 -4.24 -8.59
CA PRO A 6 -7.70 -3.73 -7.83
C PRO A 6 -7.23 -4.65 -6.70
N TRP A 7 -8.14 -5.37 -6.03
CA TRP A 7 -7.78 -6.35 -5.00
C TRP A 7 -6.82 -7.45 -5.50
N MET A 8 -7.02 -7.93 -6.73
CA MET A 8 -6.18 -8.99 -7.30
C MET A 8 -4.76 -8.49 -7.56
N TYR A 9 -4.62 -7.23 -7.97
CA TYR A 9 -3.33 -6.58 -8.16
C TYR A 9 -2.56 -6.51 -6.83
N TRP A 10 -3.18 -5.96 -5.78
CA TRP A 10 -2.53 -5.80 -4.47
C TRP A 10 -2.17 -7.13 -3.81
N MET A 11 -3.02 -8.15 -3.92
CA MET A 11 -2.71 -9.48 -3.38
C MET A 11 -1.52 -10.14 -4.08
N THR A 12 -1.42 -9.97 -5.41
CA THR A 12 -0.30 -10.53 -6.18
C THR A 12 1.01 -9.80 -5.86
N ALA A 13 0.96 -8.47 -5.79
CA ALA A 13 2.11 -7.65 -5.39
C ALA A 13 2.58 -7.99 -3.97
N TYR A 14 1.64 -8.09 -3.03
CA TYR A 14 1.93 -8.46 -1.65
C TYR A 14 2.58 -9.84 -1.54
N LEU A 15 2.06 -10.84 -2.26
CA LEU A 15 2.63 -12.18 -2.23
C LEU A 15 4.09 -12.18 -2.71
N TRP A 16 4.39 -11.42 -3.77
CA TRP A 16 5.75 -11.28 -4.27
C TRP A 16 6.67 -10.60 -3.24
N ASP A 17 6.21 -9.53 -2.61
CA ASP A 17 6.99 -8.80 -1.61
C ASP A 17 7.22 -9.64 -0.34
N VAL A 18 6.26 -10.46 0.08
CA VAL A 18 6.44 -11.42 1.19
C VAL A 18 7.55 -12.43 0.85
N VAL A 19 7.55 -12.98 -0.36
CA VAL A 19 8.61 -13.90 -0.79
C VAL A 19 9.97 -13.20 -0.76
N CYS A 20 10.05 -11.95 -1.21
CA CYS A 20 11.27 -11.17 -1.16
C CYS A 20 11.70 -10.84 0.27
N PHE A 21 10.76 -10.65 1.19
CA PHE A 21 11.01 -10.38 2.62
C PHE A 21 11.48 -11.63 3.40
N LEU A 22 11.13 -12.84 2.93
CA LEU A 22 11.64 -14.08 3.53
C LEU A 22 13.17 -14.22 3.37
N LEU A 23 13.75 -13.68 2.30
CA LEU A 23 15.19 -13.74 2.06
C LEU A 23 16.02 -13.01 3.13
N PRO A 24 15.80 -11.71 3.45
CA PRO A 24 16.51 -11.05 4.54
C PRO A 24 16.16 -11.66 5.90
N THR A 25 14.94 -12.18 6.10
CA THR A 25 14.57 -12.90 7.33
C THR A 25 15.42 -14.15 7.53
N PHE A 26 15.60 -14.95 6.48
CA PHE A 26 16.44 -16.15 6.52
C PHE A 26 17.91 -15.80 6.78
N LEU A 27 18.44 -14.78 6.10
CA LEU A 27 19.80 -14.30 6.33
C LEU A 27 20.01 -13.83 7.78
N PHE A 28 19.04 -13.11 8.33
CA PHE A 28 19.08 -12.67 9.72
C PHE A 28 19.16 -13.87 10.67
N ILE A 29 18.30 -14.88 10.49
CA ILE A 29 18.33 -16.10 11.31
C ILE A 29 19.65 -16.85 11.16
N ALA A 30 20.18 -16.97 9.94
CA ALA A 30 21.46 -17.64 9.68
C ALA A 30 22.62 -16.99 10.45
N VAL A 31 22.60 -15.66 10.63
CA VAL A 31 23.58 -14.94 11.45
C VAL A 31 23.47 -15.35 12.93
N PHE A 32 22.27 -15.46 13.51
CA PHE A 32 22.12 -15.92 14.91
C PHE A 32 22.65 -17.34 15.10
N TYR A 33 22.41 -18.23 14.13
CA TYR A 33 23.00 -19.58 14.14
C TYR A 33 24.52 -19.58 14.00
N ALA A 34 25.09 -18.68 13.20
CA ALA A 34 26.54 -18.64 13.01
C ALA A 34 27.31 -18.17 14.26
N PHE A 35 26.69 -17.34 15.10
CA PHE A 35 27.31 -16.80 16.32
C PHE A 35 26.96 -17.59 17.59
N ASP A 36 26.21 -18.69 17.50
CA ASP A 36 25.67 -19.47 18.63
C ASP A 36 24.94 -18.63 19.69
N GLU A 37 24.52 -17.42 19.32
CA GLU A 37 23.89 -16.49 20.21
C GLU A 37 22.38 -16.74 20.14
N TYR A 38 21.80 -17.22 21.25
CA TYR A 38 20.37 -17.52 21.43
C TYR A 38 19.80 -18.73 20.67
N THR A 39 20.62 -19.51 19.96
CA THR A 39 20.19 -20.70 19.20
C THR A 39 20.15 -22.00 20.00
N ASN A 40 20.67 -22.00 21.24
CA ASN A 40 20.60 -23.16 22.13
C ASN A 40 19.16 -23.53 22.55
N ARG A 41 18.18 -22.64 22.34
CA ARG A 41 16.76 -22.95 22.50
C ARG A 41 15.96 -22.63 21.24
N SER A 42 15.28 -23.64 20.71
CA SER A 42 14.36 -23.53 19.58
C SER A 42 13.24 -22.51 19.81
N GLU A 43 12.82 -22.30 21.05
CA GLU A 43 11.76 -21.37 21.42
C GLU A 43 12.11 -19.91 21.09
N VAL A 44 13.34 -19.49 21.37
CA VAL A 44 13.78 -18.10 21.13
C VAL A 44 13.89 -17.83 19.65
N SER A 45 14.49 -18.75 18.89
CA SER A 45 14.56 -18.64 17.43
C SER A 45 13.16 -18.56 16.81
N MET A 46 12.21 -19.37 17.28
CA MET A 46 10.81 -19.32 16.82
C MET A 46 10.15 -17.97 17.11
N GLN A 47 10.38 -17.39 18.29
CA GLN A 47 9.87 -16.07 18.66
C GLN A 47 10.42 -14.97 17.74
N LEU A 48 11.72 -14.99 17.46
CA LEU A 48 12.37 -14.01 16.56
C LEU A 48 11.82 -14.13 15.14
N VAL A 49 11.63 -15.35 14.63
CA VAL A 49 11.01 -15.58 13.31
C VAL A 49 9.58 -15.04 13.29
N LEU A 50 8.79 -15.33 14.32
CA LEU A 50 7.40 -14.88 14.42
C LEU A 50 7.30 -13.35 14.39
N ILE A 51 8.13 -12.65 15.18
CA ILE A 51 8.18 -11.19 15.20
C ILE A 51 8.56 -10.63 13.84
N MET A 52 9.57 -11.21 13.18
CA MET A 52 10.00 -10.77 11.84
C MET A 52 8.87 -10.93 10.82
N LEU A 53 8.15 -12.05 10.84
CA LEU A 53 7.02 -12.29 9.95
C LEU A 53 5.86 -11.32 10.21
N LEU A 54 5.53 -11.05 11.48
CA LEU A 54 4.51 -10.07 11.83
C LEU A 54 4.92 -8.63 11.49
N PHE A 55 6.21 -8.31 11.60
CA PHE A 55 6.73 -7.04 11.12
C PHE A 55 6.57 -6.92 9.60
N GLY A 56 6.91 -7.96 8.82
CA GLY A 56 6.65 -8.00 7.38
C GLY A 56 5.16 -7.83 7.05
N TRP A 57 4.27 -8.46 7.82
CA TRP A 57 2.81 -8.32 7.70
C TRP A 57 2.34 -6.87 7.84
N ALA A 58 2.89 -6.11 8.79
CA ALA A 58 2.51 -4.71 9.02
C ALA A 58 3.27 -3.72 8.11
N GLN A 59 4.55 -3.97 7.86
CA GLN A 59 5.45 -3.02 7.19
C GLN A 59 5.21 -2.94 5.69
N ILE A 60 4.91 -4.06 5.02
CA ILE A 60 4.70 -4.07 3.57
C ILE A 60 3.47 -3.19 3.20
N PRO A 61 2.28 -3.38 3.81
CA PRO A 61 1.12 -2.54 3.52
C PRO A 61 1.30 -1.08 3.99
N PHE A 62 2.10 -0.84 5.03
CA PHE A 62 2.48 0.50 5.46
C PHE A 62 3.20 1.26 4.32
N VAL A 63 4.17 0.61 3.66
CA VAL A 63 4.91 1.17 2.52
C VAL A 63 3.96 1.45 1.35
N TYR A 64 3.00 0.56 1.06
CA TYR A 64 1.99 0.79 0.02
C TYR A 64 1.16 2.04 0.29
N THR A 65 0.70 2.20 1.53
CA THR A 65 -0.10 3.37 1.94
C THR A 65 0.69 4.66 1.76
N PHE A 66 1.96 4.68 2.15
CA PHE A 66 2.85 5.83 1.97
C PHE A 66 3.20 6.10 0.51
N SER A 67 3.28 5.07 -0.33
CA SER A 67 3.63 5.21 -1.75
C SER A 67 2.62 6.08 -2.50
N PHE A 68 1.35 6.10 -2.11
CA PHE A 68 0.33 6.96 -2.73
C PHE A 68 0.55 8.46 -2.47
N ALA A 69 1.31 8.83 -1.44
CA ALA A 69 1.59 10.23 -1.12
C ALA A 69 2.65 10.86 -2.04
N PHE A 70 3.39 10.05 -2.81
CA PHE A 70 4.51 10.52 -3.61
C PHE A 70 4.29 10.28 -5.11
N THR A 71 4.55 11.32 -5.90
CA THR A 71 4.52 11.25 -7.37
C THR A 71 5.82 10.71 -7.98
N SER A 72 6.93 10.82 -7.24
CA SER A 72 8.25 10.36 -7.68
C SER A 72 8.70 9.14 -6.86
N PRO A 73 8.97 7.98 -7.49
CA PRO A 73 9.34 6.75 -6.80
C PRO A 73 10.60 6.90 -5.92
N HIS A 74 11.64 7.53 -6.47
CA HIS A 74 12.91 7.73 -5.77
C HIS A 74 12.76 8.59 -4.52
N LYS A 75 11.99 9.68 -4.62
CA LYS A 75 11.72 10.56 -3.47
C LYS A 75 10.91 9.83 -2.40
N GLY A 76 9.92 9.05 -2.81
CA GLY A 76 9.09 8.26 -1.89
C GLY A 76 9.92 7.24 -1.12
N TYR A 77 10.75 6.45 -1.81
CA TYR A 77 11.63 5.48 -1.16
C TYR A 77 12.53 6.12 -0.10
N THR A 78 13.25 7.18 -0.45
CA THR A 78 14.17 7.86 0.49
C THR A 78 13.43 8.41 1.70
N LEU A 79 12.26 9.01 1.54
CA LEU A 79 11.48 9.55 2.64
C LEU A 79 10.88 8.47 3.54
N ILE A 80 10.45 7.35 2.99
CA ILE A 80 9.93 6.21 3.76
C ILE A 80 11.05 5.60 4.61
N VAL A 81 12.24 5.41 4.04
CA VAL A 81 13.42 4.93 4.79
C VAL A 81 13.78 5.90 5.90
N MET A 82 13.84 7.21 5.61
CA MET A 82 14.14 8.23 6.61
C MET A 82 13.10 8.25 7.73
N TYR A 83 11.81 8.15 7.40
CA TYR A 83 10.73 8.06 8.38
C TYR A 83 10.91 6.84 9.29
N ASN A 84 11.16 5.65 8.72
CA ASN A 84 11.31 4.42 9.49
C ASN A 84 12.50 4.47 10.45
N ILE A 85 13.64 5.03 10.01
CA ILE A 85 14.83 5.20 10.86
C ILE A 85 14.51 6.16 12.01
N ILE A 86 13.96 7.33 11.72
CA ILE A 86 13.67 8.34 12.74
C ILE A 86 12.62 7.80 13.74
N ALA A 87 11.55 7.18 13.24
CA ALA A 87 10.49 6.62 14.08
C ALA A 87 11.02 5.51 15.01
N GLY A 88 11.86 4.62 14.50
CA GLY A 88 12.52 3.58 15.31
C GLY A 88 13.42 4.18 16.38
N MET A 89 14.30 5.11 15.97
CA MET A 89 15.28 5.74 16.87
C MET A 89 14.63 6.55 18.00
N ILE A 90 13.60 7.35 17.69
CA ILE A 90 12.91 8.17 18.69
C ILE A 90 12.35 7.29 19.80
N GLY A 91 11.62 6.22 19.46
CA GLY A 91 11.05 5.34 20.47
C GLY A 91 12.12 4.61 21.28
N LEU A 92 13.16 4.10 20.62
CA LEU A 92 14.25 3.36 21.28
C LEU A 92 15.08 4.22 22.24
N ILE A 93 15.23 5.52 21.95
CA ILE A 93 15.92 6.46 22.84
C ILE A 93 14.99 6.96 23.95
N THR A 94 13.75 7.31 23.60
CA THR A 94 12.84 8.01 24.51
C THR A 94 12.37 7.12 25.66
N VAL A 95 12.00 5.87 25.38
CA VAL A 95 11.47 4.94 26.40
C VAL A 95 12.44 4.69 27.56
N PRO A 96 13.72 4.33 27.33
CA PRO A 96 14.67 4.16 28.43
C PRO A 96 15.01 5.46 29.16
N ILE A 97 14.95 6.62 28.49
CA ILE A 97 15.10 7.92 29.19
C ILE A 97 13.92 8.16 30.13
N ILE A 98 12.68 7.90 29.71
CA ILE A 98 11.51 8.02 30.57
C ILE A 98 11.59 7.06 31.76
N ALA A 99 12.08 5.83 31.53
CA ALA A 99 12.24 4.85 32.61
C ALA A 99 13.21 5.35 33.70
N GLN A 100 14.28 6.04 33.31
CA GLN A 100 15.27 6.58 34.25
C GLN A 100 14.84 7.92 34.88
N ALA A 101 14.09 8.75 34.15
CA ALA A 101 13.76 10.10 34.58
C ALA A 101 12.44 10.19 35.37
N ALA A 102 11.48 9.33 35.08
CA ALA A 102 10.15 9.35 35.69
C ALA A 102 9.91 8.07 36.50
N ASP A 103 9.41 7.03 35.85
CA ASP A 103 9.10 5.74 36.48
C ASP A 103 8.97 4.64 35.41
N GLU A 104 9.11 3.37 35.82
CA GLU A 104 8.95 2.22 34.91
C GLU A 104 7.53 2.13 34.34
N ASP A 105 6.51 2.55 35.09
CA ASP A 105 5.12 2.50 34.66
C ASP A 105 4.81 3.54 33.56
N ALA A 106 5.42 4.71 33.68
CA ALA A 106 5.34 5.76 32.66
C ALA A 106 6.05 5.33 31.37
N ALA A 107 7.23 4.71 31.50
CA ALA A 107 7.98 4.19 30.36
C ALA A 107 7.23 3.06 29.64
N TYR A 108 6.60 2.16 30.40
CA TYR A 108 5.75 1.10 29.84
C TYR A 108 4.59 1.68 29.03
N THR A 109 3.88 2.67 29.58
CA THR A 109 2.77 3.34 28.88
C THR A 109 3.25 4.01 27.59
N ALA A 110 4.38 4.73 27.64
CA ALA A 110 4.97 5.34 26.44
C ALA A 110 5.36 4.28 25.39
N SER A 111 5.95 3.17 25.82
CA SER A 111 6.32 2.06 24.94
C SER A 111 5.11 1.46 24.22
N MET A 112 3.96 1.39 24.90
CA MET A 112 2.71 0.87 24.33
C MET A 112 2.16 1.79 23.24
N VAL A 113 2.18 3.11 23.49
CA VAL A 113 1.78 4.13 22.51
C VAL A 113 2.71 4.12 21.29
N PHE A 114 4.04 4.14 21.52
CA PHE A 114 5.00 4.11 20.42
C PHE A 114 4.90 2.81 19.60
N SER A 115 4.67 1.67 20.26
CA SER A 115 4.50 0.37 19.57
C SER A 115 3.26 0.35 18.68
N PHE A 116 2.17 0.97 19.12
CA PHE A 116 0.94 1.08 18.34
C PHE A 116 1.04 2.05 17.16
N VAL A 117 1.84 3.11 17.26
CA VAL A 117 1.96 4.12 16.19
C VAL A 117 3.05 3.75 15.16
N PHE A 118 4.19 3.24 15.62
CA PHE A 118 5.37 3.04 14.78
C PHE A 118 5.78 1.57 14.72
N PRO A 119 5.50 0.84 13.62
CA PRO A 119 5.90 -0.56 13.49
C PRO A 119 7.43 -0.74 13.56
N SER A 120 8.19 0.24 13.07
CA SER A 120 9.66 0.27 13.14
C SER A 120 10.22 0.37 14.56
N TYR A 121 9.50 1.00 15.50
CA TYR A 121 9.89 0.98 16.92
C TYR A 121 9.48 -0.34 17.57
N ASN A 122 8.27 -0.82 17.29
CA ASN A 122 7.71 -2.02 17.91
C ASN A 122 8.65 -3.24 17.74
N ILE A 123 9.24 -3.41 16.55
CA ILE A 123 10.15 -4.53 16.30
C ILE A 123 11.42 -4.45 17.17
N GLY A 124 12.00 -3.25 17.31
CA GLY A 124 13.16 -3.02 18.17
C GLY A 124 12.83 -3.26 19.65
N GLY A 125 11.66 -2.81 20.10
CA GLY A 125 11.15 -3.09 21.44
C GLY A 125 10.99 -4.59 21.73
N CYS A 126 10.46 -5.35 20.78
CA CYS A 126 10.33 -6.81 20.90
C CYS A 126 11.70 -7.48 21.04
N PHE A 127 12.68 -7.11 20.21
CA PHE A 127 14.04 -7.66 20.30
C PHE A 127 14.69 -7.36 21.66
N ILE A 128 14.58 -6.12 22.16
CA ILE A 128 15.13 -5.74 23.46
C ILE A 128 14.48 -6.54 24.59
N LYS A 129 13.15 -6.73 24.55
CA LYS A 129 12.43 -7.52 25.56
C LYS A 129 12.88 -8.99 25.57
N ILE A 130 13.00 -9.62 24.41
CA ILE A 130 13.50 -11.00 24.29
C ILE A 130 14.94 -11.08 24.78
N TYR A 131 15.80 -10.15 24.33
CA TYR A 131 17.19 -10.08 24.76
C TYR A 131 17.33 -9.96 26.27
N ASN A 132 16.58 -9.05 26.90
CA ASN A 132 16.60 -8.86 28.35
C ASN A 132 16.06 -10.09 29.10
N ASN A 133 15.06 -10.77 28.55
CA ASN A 133 14.53 -11.99 29.14
C ASN A 133 15.56 -13.13 29.13
N GLU A 134 16.22 -13.33 27.99
CA GLU A 134 17.28 -14.33 27.86
C GLU A 134 18.51 -14.00 28.71
N TYR A 135 18.88 -12.72 28.74
CA TYR A 135 19.96 -12.23 29.60
C TYR A 135 19.65 -12.48 31.08
N GLY A 136 18.44 -12.12 31.53
CA GLY A 136 17.99 -12.37 32.90
C GLY A 136 17.98 -13.86 33.25
N ARG A 137 17.62 -14.72 32.29
CA ARG A 137 17.62 -16.18 32.47
C ARG A 137 19.03 -16.76 32.54
N LYS A 138 19.96 -16.35 31.65
CA LYS A 138 21.38 -16.75 31.72
C LYS A 138 22.02 -16.28 33.03
N ALA A 139 21.73 -15.05 33.46
CA ALA A 139 22.20 -14.52 34.73
C ALA A 139 21.69 -15.38 35.91
N CYS A 140 20.44 -15.82 35.85
CA CYS A 140 19.85 -16.72 36.83
C CYS A 140 20.47 -18.12 36.87
N ASP A 141 20.76 -18.71 35.71
CA ASP A 141 21.40 -20.02 35.61
C ASP A 141 22.83 -20.01 36.18
N SER A 142 23.52 -18.86 36.09
CA SER A 142 24.85 -18.68 36.67
C SER A 142 24.87 -18.51 38.20
N VAL A 143 23.71 -18.41 38.86
CA VAL A 143 23.61 -18.16 40.31
C VAL A 143 23.13 -19.42 41.04
N ASP A 144 23.98 -19.96 41.92
CA ASP A 144 23.63 -21.07 42.81
C ASP A 144 22.65 -20.63 43.91
N CYS A 145 21.35 -20.83 43.67
CA CYS A 145 20.26 -20.47 44.58
C CYS A 145 20.19 -21.33 45.86
N SER A 146 21.10 -22.30 46.02
CA SER A 146 21.25 -23.20 47.18
C SER A 146 22.02 -22.56 48.34
N LEU A 147 22.72 -21.45 48.10
CA LEU A 147 23.47 -20.73 49.13
C LEU A 147 22.54 -19.86 50.00
N PRO A 148 22.61 -19.99 51.34
CA PRO A 148 21.73 -19.25 52.25
C PRO A 148 21.96 -17.73 52.24
N LEU A 149 23.11 -17.26 51.74
CA LEU A 149 23.42 -15.84 51.58
C LEU A 149 22.52 -15.16 50.53
N PHE A 150 22.23 -15.85 49.42
CA PHE A 150 21.38 -15.34 48.34
C PHE A 150 19.88 -15.45 48.66
N LYS A 151 19.48 -16.44 49.45
CA LYS A 151 18.09 -16.67 49.87
C LYS A 151 17.48 -15.55 50.70
N ASN A 152 18.31 -14.83 51.48
CA ASN A 152 17.87 -13.73 52.33
C ASN A 152 17.97 -12.35 51.65
N LEU A 153 18.82 -12.20 50.63
CA LEU A 153 19.00 -10.94 49.89
C LEU A 153 18.10 -10.84 48.65
N LEU A 154 17.82 -11.97 47.99
CA LEU A 154 16.83 -12.09 46.93
C LEU A 154 15.67 -12.94 47.44
N THR A 155 14.65 -12.29 48.01
CA THR A 155 13.46 -12.95 48.59
C THR A 155 12.67 -13.83 47.59
N GLN A 156 13.04 -13.79 46.30
CA GLN A 156 12.62 -14.71 45.26
C GLN A 156 13.80 -14.92 44.29
N CYS A 157 14.51 -16.04 44.42
CA CYS A 157 15.49 -16.45 43.41
C CYS A 157 14.77 -16.65 42.07
N CYS A 158 15.09 -15.80 41.09
CA CYS A 158 14.77 -15.94 39.66
C CYS A 158 13.32 -15.87 39.19
N GLU A 159 12.33 -16.18 40.03
CA GLU A 159 10.90 -16.19 39.70
C GLU A 159 10.36 -14.83 39.22
N ARG A 160 11.02 -13.72 39.59
CA ARG A 160 10.65 -12.36 39.17
C ARG A 160 11.57 -11.77 38.11
N VAL A 161 12.64 -12.44 37.70
CA VAL A 161 13.68 -11.85 36.83
C VAL A 161 13.32 -12.06 35.36
N TYR A 162 12.95 -13.28 34.97
CA TYR A 162 12.57 -13.66 33.61
C TYR A 162 11.18 -14.32 33.58
N SER A 163 10.53 -14.33 32.41
CA SER A 163 9.27 -15.04 32.18
C SER A 163 9.55 -16.27 31.31
N ASP A 164 9.06 -17.44 31.72
CA ASP A 164 9.19 -18.68 30.95
C ASP A 164 8.32 -18.65 29.68
N ASN A 165 7.18 -17.95 29.71
CA ASN A 165 6.23 -17.87 28.61
C ASN A 165 6.14 -16.46 28.02
N VAL A 166 7.24 -15.98 27.43
CA VAL A 166 7.35 -14.61 26.84
C VAL A 166 6.23 -14.30 25.85
N LEU A 167 5.79 -15.30 25.07
CA LEU A 167 4.73 -15.17 24.05
C LEU A 167 3.32 -15.03 24.64
N GLY A 168 3.04 -15.69 25.77
CA GLY A 168 1.70 -15.76 26.36
C GLY A 168 1.47 -14.75 27.48
N ASP A 169 2.55 -14.18 28.01
CA ASP A 169 2.48 -13.19 29.07
C ASP A 169 2.00 -11.84 28.50
N SER A 170 0.96 -11.28 29.11
CA SER A 170 0.42 -9.95 28.79
C SER A 170 0.97 -8.86 29.70
N GLY A 171 1.86 -9.21 30.64
CA GLY A 171 2.49 -8.27 31.56
C GLY A 171 3.61 -7.44 30.93
N LYS A 172 4.25 -6.60 31.74
CA LYS A 172 5.32 -5.68 31.33
C LYS A 172 6.51 -6.36 30.65
N LYS A 173 6.72 -7.65 30.92
CA LYS A 173 7.81 -8.48 30.40
C LYS A 173 7.43 -9.33 29.19
N GLY A 174 6.14 -9.43 28.90
CA GLY A 174 5.63 -10.16 27.74
C GLY A 174 5.74 -9.35 26.45
N ILE A 175 5.61 -10.06 25.33
CA ILE A 175 5.55 -9.48 23.98
C ILE A 175 4.18 -9.67 23.30
N LEU A 176 3.19 -10.26 24.00
CA LEU A 176 1.91 -10.61 23.40
C LEU A 176 1.16 -9.40 22.86
N ILE A 177 1.16 -8.30 23.63
CA ILE A 177 0.46 -7.05 23.26
C ILE A 177 1.08 -6.46 21.99
N GLU A 178 2.40 -6.46 21.90
CA GLU A 178 3.15 -5.98 20.75
C GLU A 178 2.85 -6.79 19.48
N LEU A 179 2.71 -8.10 19.60
CA LEU A 179 2.29 -8.98 18.51
C LEU A 179 0.85 -8.66 18.06
N MET A 180 -0.06 -8.43 19.01
CA MET A 180 -1.42 -8.00 18.70
C MET A 180 -1.45 -6.65 17.99
N TYR A 181 -0.56 -5.72 18.34
CA TYR A 181 -0.42 -4.46 17.63
C TYR A 181 0.07 -4.62 16.20
N PHE A 182 1.05 -5.49 15.93
CA PHE A 182 1.45 -5.77 14.55
C PHE A 182 0.30 -6.36 13.71
N ALA A 183 -0.46 -7.30 14.28
CA ALA A 183 -1.62 -7.86 13.60
C ALA A 183 -2.66 -6.77 13.27
N ALA A 184 -2.99 -5.92 14.25
CA ALA A 184 -3.93 -4.82 14.10
C ALA A 184 -3.46 -3.76 13.08
N GLN A 185 -2.18 -3.36 13.15
CA GLN A 185 -1.57 -2.41 12.21
C GLN A 185 -1.61 -2.93 10.78
N GLY A 186 -1.24 -4.20 10.55
CA GLY A 186 -1.29 -4.77 9.20
C GLY A 186 -2.70 -4.80 8.62
N ILE A 187 -3.71 -5.15 9.41
CA ILE A 187 -5.12 -5.08 8.98
C ILE A 187 -5.52 -3.63 8.66
N LEU A 188 -5.13 -2.68 9.51
CA LEU A 188 -5.42 -1.26 9.33
C LEU A 188 -4.79 -0.73 8.04
N PHE A 189 -3.52 -1.02 7.77
CA PHE A 189 -2.82 -0.57 6.57
C PHE A 189 -3.30 -1.25 5.29
N TRP A 190 -3.71 -2.51 5.38
CA TRP A 190 -4.40 -3.17 4.27
C TRP A 190 -5.71 -2.46 3.93
N PHE A 191 -6.51 -2.17 4.95
CA PHE A 191 -7.77 -1.47 4.77
C PHE A 191 -7.56 -0.08 4.16
N THR A 192 -6.58 0.70 4.64
CA THR A 192 -6.28 2.02 4.08
C THR A 192 -5.82 1.94 2.63
N THR A 193 -4.97 0.98 2.28
CA THR A 193 -4.49 0.76 0.90
C THR A 193 -5.67 0.54 -0.05
N LEU A 194 -6.60 -0.35 0.31
CA LEU A 194 -7.78 -0.61 -0.51
C LEU A 194 -8.70 0.59 -0.59
N MET A 195 -8.88 1.33 0.50
CA MET A 195 -9.79 2.47 0.51
C MET A 195 -9.29 3.64 -0.34
N ILE A 196 -7.99 3.82 -0.43
CA ILE A 196 -7.37 4.77 -1.37
C ILE A 196 -7.65 4.31 -2.81
N GLU A 197 -7.42 3.04 -3.12
CA GLU A 197 -7.56 2.48 -4.47
C GLU A 197 -9.01 2.46 -4.98
N TYR A 198 -9.99 2.14 -4.13
CA TYR A 198 -11.42 2.20 -4.48
C TYR A 198 -11.96 3.64 -4.61
N ASN A 199 -11.08 4.64 -4.48
CA ASN A 199 -11.36 6.06 -4.50
C ASN A 199 -12.52 6.42 -3.55
N TRP A 200 -12.62 5.70 -2.42
CA TRP A 200 -13.70 5.90 -1.46
C TRP A 200 -13.64 7.31 -0.89
N MET A 201 -12.44 7.87 -0.72
CA MET A 201 -12.25 9.25 -0.29
C MET A 201 -12.84 10.28 -1.27
N GLY A 202 -12.74 10.05 -2.59
CA GLY A 202 -13.40 10.91 -3.59
C GLY A 202 -14.92 10.81 -3.51
N LYS A 203 -15.45 9.59 -3.39
CA LYS A 203 -16.89 9.35 -3.23
C LYS A 203 -17.43 9.92 -1.91
N LEU A 204 -16.68 9.78 -0.81
CA LEU A 204 -17.05 10.27 0.51
C LEU A 204 -16.99 11.80 0.58
N LYS A 205 -15.94 12.44 0.01
CA LYS A 205 -15.89 13.89 -0.13
C LYS A 205 -17.07 14.41 -0.97
N SER A 206 -17.40 13.73 -2.08
CA SER A 206 -18.57 14.10 -2.90
C SER A 206 -19.91 13.86 -2.19
N ALA A 207 -20.01 12.82 -1.35
CA ALA A 207 -21.21 12.52 -0.56
C ALA A 207 -21.38 13.47 0.63
N ILE A 208 -20.29 13.88 1.28
CA ILE A 208 -20.29 14.87 2.36
C ILE A 208 -20.56 16.26 1.79
N LEU A 209 -19.97 16.65 0.65
CA LEU A 209 -20.33 17.90 -0.04
C LEU A 209 -21.80 17.91 -0.44
N ARG A 210 -22.34 16.80 -0.95
CA ARG A 210 -23.78 16.67 -1.27
C ARG A 210 -24.68 16.73 -0.03
N ARG A 211 -24.19 16.34 1.15
CA ARG A 211 -24.93 16.49 2.43
C ARG A 211 -24.79 17.88 3.07
N GLY A 212 -23.73 18.63 2.74
CA GLY A 212 -23.49 19.99 3.23
C GLY A 212 -24.15 21.10 2.41
N VAL A 213 -24.63 20.82 1.19
CA VAL A 213 -25.32 21.79 0.32
C VAL A 213 -26.83 21.51 0.36
N VAL A 214 -27.44 21.71 1.53
CA VAL A 214 -28.87 21.99 1.67
C VAL A 214 -28.95 23.22 2.57
N GLY A 215 -28.63 24.38 2.00
CA GLY A 215 -28.59 25.63 2.75
C GLY A 215 -27.99 26.75 1.92
N SER A 216 -28.88 27.57 1.36
CA SER A 216 -28.67 28.92 0.81
C SER A 216 -27.79 29.12 -0.44
N SER A 217 -28.52 29.22 -1.57
CA SER A 217 -28.44 30.25 -2.63
C SER A 217 -27.28 30.21 -3.66
N PRO A 218 -27.52 30.76 -4.87
CA PRO A 218 -27.13 30.13 -6.12
C PRO A 218 -25.75 30.60 -6.59
N PHE A 219 -24.82 29.66 -6.74
CA PHE A 219 -23.59 29.94 -7.48
C PHE A 219 -23.92 29.88 -8.97
N GLU A 220 -23.70 31.00 -9.65
CA GLU A 220 -23.88 31.20 -11.09
C GLU A 220 -23.40 29.97 -11.86
N ASN A 221 -24.36 29.21 -12.38
CA ASN A 221 -24.13 28.42 -13.55
C ASN A 221 -23.78 29.41 -14.67
N ARG A 222 -22.48 29.61 -14.93
CA ARG A 222 -22.04 30.05 -16.26
C ARG A 222 -22.34 28.91 -17.24
N VAL A 223 -23.63 28.72 -17.50
CA VAL A 223 -24.10 28.22 -18.79
C VAL A 223 -23.54 29.24 -19.77
N PHE A 224 -22.47 28.86 -20.46
CA PHE A 224 -22.22 29.45 -21.77
C PHE A 224 -23.43 29.06 -22.61
N VAL A 225 -24.48 29.88 -22.53
CA VAL A 225 -25.44 30.01 -23.61
C VAL A 225 -24.56 30.46 -24.75
N SER A 226 -24.27 29.53 -25.65
CA SER A 226 -23.71 29.90 -26.94
C SER A 226 -24.81 30.74 -27.57
N GLU A 227 -24.68 32.07 -27.46
CA GLU A 227 -25.37 33.00 -28.33
C GLU A 227 -25.35 32.44 -29.74
N ASP A 228 -26.52 32.44 -30.36
CA ASP A 228 -26.78 32.08 -31.75
C ASP A 228 -25.51 32.04 -32.61
N LYS A 229 -24.93 30.84 -32.73
CA LYS A 229 -24.09 30.57 -33.88
C LYS A 229 -25.03 30.51 -35.07
N GLN A 230 -25.15 31.66 -35.75
CA GLN A 230 -25.30 31.67 -37.20
C GLN A 230 -24.45 30.53 -37.79
N PRO A 231 -24.97 29.77 -38.79
CA PRO A 231 -24.28 28.61 -39.32
C PRO A 231 -23.00 29.09 -40.02
N ILE A 232 -21.88 29.05 -39.30
CA ILE A 232 -20.57 29.36 -39.85
C ILE A 232 -19.86 28.03 -40.10
N SER A 233 -19.47 27.91 -41.37
CA SER A 233 -18.95 26.78 -42.14
C SER A 233 -19.94 25.63 -42.34
N ALA A 234 -20.28 25.42 -43.61
CA ALA A 234 -20.69 24.10 -44.09
C ALA A 234 -19.78 23.04 -43.46
N GLU A 235 -20.36 21.92 -43.01
CA GLU A 235 -19.57 20.76 -42.56
C GLU A 235 -18.47 20.48 -43.59
N ASP A 236 -17.23 20.27 -43.14
CA ASP A 236 -16.12 20.00 -44.05
C ASP A 236 -16.45 18.76 -44.90
N SER A 237 -16.13 18.83 -46.20
CA SER A 237 -16.52 17.80 -47.17
C SER A 237 -15.95 16.41 -46.84
N ASP A 238 -14.82 16.36 -46.12
CA ASP A 238 -14.20 15.13 -45.63
C ASP A 238 -15.00 14.50 -44.49
N VAL A 239 -15.46 15.31 -43.52
CA VAL A 239 -16.32 14.86 -42.40
C VAL A 239 -17.66 14.33 -42.91
N ALA A 240 -18.27 15.01 -43.87
CA ALA A 240 -19.53 14.56 -44.47
C ALA A 240 -19.36 13.27 -45.32
N SER A 241 -18.25 13.16 -46.04
CA SER A 241 -17.89 11.94 -46.78
C SER A 241 -17.65 10.76 -45.84
N GLU A 242 -16.98 10.99 -44.71
CA GLU A 242 -16.70 9.96 -43.71
C GLU A 242 -17.98 9.50 -43.00
N ARG A 243 -18.88 10.43 -42.62
CA ARG A 243 -20.19 10.10 -42.04
C ARG A 243 -21.00 9.19 -42.96
N ASN A 244 -21.10 9.54 -44.24
CA ASN A 244 -21.78 8.72 -45.24
C ASN A 244 -21.10 7.35 -45.38
N THR A 245 -19.77 7.29 -45.37
CA THR A 245 -19.03 6.02 -45.43
C THR A 245 -19.37 5.12 -44.25
N VAL A 246 -19.42 5.68 -43.03
CA VAL A 246 -19.70 4.93 -41.79
C VAL A 246 -21.16 4.50 -41.66
N GLU A 247 -22.11 5.28 -42.19
CA GLU A 247 -23.54 4.91 -42.17
C GLU A 247 -23.81 3.62 -42.95
N HIS A 248 -23.09 3.40 -44.06
CA HIS A 248 -23.21 2.20 -44.90
C HIS A 248 -22.47 0.98 -44.34
N ILE A 249 -21.71 1.12 -43.25
CA ILE A 249 -21.04 0.00 -42.57
C ILE A 249 -21.99 -0.61 -41.55
N ASP A 250 -22.49 -1.81 -41.83
CA ASP A 250 -23.50 -2.49 -41.00
C ASP A 250 -22.87 -3.10 -39.72
N PRO A 251 -23.40 -2.83 -38.50
CA PRO A 251 -22.76 -3.19 -37.22
C PRO A 251 -22.88 -4.67 -36.85
N SER A 252 -23.61 -5.48 -37.63
CA SER A 252 -23.84 -6.91 -37.37
C SER A 252 -22.64 -7.81 -37.69
N SER A 253 -21.57 -7.26 -38.30
CA SER A 253 -20.42 -8.03 -38.79
C SER A 253 -19.13 -7.86 -37.97
N THR A 254 -19.13 -7.02 -36.93
CA THR A 254 -17.87 -6.50 -36.36
C THR A 254 -17.79 -6.59 -34.84
N ALA A 255 -18.36 -7.65 -34.28
CA ALA A 255 -17.91 -8.18 -32.99
C ALA A 255 -16.99 -9.36 -33.24
N VAL A 256 -15.74 -9.07 -33.64
CA VAL A 256 -14.64 -10.06 -33.80
C VAL A 256 -14.85 -11.00 -35.00
N VAL A 257 -13.79 -11.19 -35.81
CA VAL A 257 -13.70 -12.01 -37.04
C VAL A 257 -14.05 -11.27 -38.35
N VAL A 258 -13.07 -10.52 -38.87
CA VAL A 258 -12.99 -10.17 -40.30
C VAL A 258 -12.24 -11.29 -41.01
N LYS A 259 -12.87 -11.93 -42.00
CA LYS A 259 -12.14 -12.74 -42.99
C LYS A 259 -12.27 -12.28 -44.43
N ASN A 260 -13.08 -11.27 -44.78
CA ASN A 260 -13.16 -10.77 -46.15
C ASN A 260 -13.78 -9.36 -46.28
N LEU A 261 -13.29 -8.38 -45.50
CA LEU A 261 -13.36 -6.98 -45.91
C LEU A 261 -12.16 -6.23 -45.32
N SER A 262 -11.10 -6.22 -46.10
CA SER A 262 -9.77 -5.72 -45.75
C SER A 262 -9.72 -4.20 -45.78
N SER A 263 -9.97 -3.56 -44.63
CA SER A 263 -9.21 -2.36 -44.19
C SER A 263 -9.70 -1.75 -42.88
N THR A 264 -10.89 -2.06 -42.35
CA THR A 264 -11.44 -1.31 -41.18
C THR A 264 -11.23 -2.04 -39.84
N ALA A 265 -10.54 -1.40 -38.89
CA ALA A 265 -10.26 -1.94 -37.55
C ALA A 265 -11.32 -1.55 -36.51
N VAL A 266 -11.77 -0.30 -36.54
CA VAL A 266 -12.69 0.26 -35.55
C VAL A 266 -13.72 1.13 -36.25
N VAL A 267 -14.98 0.96 -35.88
CA VAL A 267 -16.09 1.80 -36.36
C VAL A 267 -16.80 2.33 -35.13
N VAL A 268 -16.92 3.65 -35.03
CA VAL A 268 -17.62 4.32 -33.93
C VAL A 268 -18.75 5.16 -34.52
N LYS A 269 -19.98 4.87 -34.11
CA LYS A 269 -21.18 5.61 -34.51
C LYS A 269 -21.68 6.45 -33.34
N ASN A 270 -21.97 7.72 -33.61
CA ASN A 270 -22.66 8.63 -32.69
C ASN A 270 -22.03 8.67 -31.28
N LEU A 271 -20.71 8.85 -31.22
CA LEU A 271 -19.98 8.94 -29.96
C LEU A 271 -20.36 10.22 -29.22
N GLN A 272 -20.91 10.05 -28.02
CA GLN A 272 -21.21 11.16 -27.12
C GLN A 272 -20.36 11.07 -25.85
N LYS A 273 -19.82 12.20 -25.39
CA LYS A 273 -19.07 12.29 -24.14
C LYS A 273 -19.61 13.40 -23.25
N TRP A 274 -20.17 13.01 -22.12
CA TRP A 274 -20.76 13.91 -21.13
C TRP A 274 -19.81 14.07 -19.93
N TYR A 275 -19.60 15.31 -19.48
CA TYR A 275 -18.96 15.64 -18.21
C TYR A 275 -19.96 16.40 -17.34
N GLY A 276 -20.72 15.67 -16.50
CA GLY A 276 -21.83 16.26 -15.75
C GLY A 276 -22.94 16.71 -16.69
N GLU A 277 -23.27 18.00 -16.69
CA GLU A 277 -24.26 18.61 -17.60
C GLU A 277 -23.66 19.10 -18.92
N LEU A 278 -22.32 19.10 -19.07
CA LEU A 278 -21.66 19.54 -20.31
C LEU A 278 -21.51 18.37 -21.29
N CYS A 279 -22.11 18.50 -22.47
CA CYS A 279 -21.78 17.64 -23.61
C CYS A 279 -20.48 18.14 -24.26
N ALA A 280 -19.37 17.41 -24.07
CA ALA A 280 -18.06 17.80 -24.60
C ALA A 280 -17.80 17.26 -26.01
N VAL A 281 -18.48 16.19 -26.40
CA VAL A 281 -18.43 15.61 -27.74
C VAL A 281 -19.84 15.18 -28.07
N ASP A 282 -20.45 15.74 -29.12
CA ASP A 282 -21.80 15.44 -29.55
C ASP A 282 -21.80 14.76 -30.92
N GLY A 283 -22.08 13.45 -30.92
CA GLY A 283 -22.43 12.68 -32.11
C GLY A 283 -21.34 12.49 -33.16
N VAL A 284 -20.08 12.37 -32.74
CA VAL A 284 -18.96 12.13 -33.66
C VAL A 284 -19.00 10.69 -34.17
N THR A 285 -18.88 10.54 -35.49
CA THR A 285 -18.90 9.25 -36.19
C THR A 285 -17.65 9.15 -37.05
N PHE A 286 -16.88 8.06 -36.90
CA PHE A 286 -15.64 7.86 -37.65
C PHE A 286 -15.31 6.38 -37.82
N HIS A 287 -14.42 6.08 -38.75
CA HIS A 287 -13.83 4.75 -38.92
C HIS A 287 -12.30 4.84 -38.92
N VAL A 288 -11.65 3.79 -38.44
CA VAL A 288 -10.18 3.70 -38.43
C VAL A 288 -9.76 2.48 -39.19
N GLU A 289 -8.86 2.67 -40.15
CA GLU A 289 -8.28 1.57 -40.91
C GLU A 289 -7.21 0.80 -40.11
N THR A 290 -7.00 -0.47 -40.42
CA THR A 290 -6.04 -1.37 -39.74
C THR A 290 -4.58 -0.91 -39.81
N GLN A 291 -4.25 0.09 -40.65
CA GLN A 291 -2.90 0.62 -40.84
C GLN A 291 -2.74 2.09 -40.44
N CYS A 292 -3.78 2.74 -39.92
CA CYS A 292 -3.71 4.15 -39.51
C CYS A 292 -3.98 4.31 -38.01
N CYS A 293 -3.17 5.14 -37.36
CA CYS A 293 -3.35 5.51 -35.97
C CYS A 293 -4.36 6.65 -35.86
N PHE A 294 -5.33 6.54 -34.94
CA PHE A 294 -6.38 7.55 -34.72
C PHE A 294 -5.86 8.97 -34.43
N VAL A 295 -4.60 9.11 -34.02
CA VAL A 295 -4.00 10.40 -33.62
C VAL A 295 -3.00 10.93 -34.66
N ASP A 296 -2.59 10.11 -35.64
CA ASP A 296 -1.61 10.51 -36.65
C ASP A 296 -2.24 10.40 -38.04
N CYS A 297 -2.79 11.51 -38.54
CA CYS A 297 -3.43 11.61 -39.87
C CYS A 297 -2.44 11.52 -41.05
N ARG A 298 -1.29 10.87 -40.87
CA ARG A 298 -0.43 10.44 -41.97
C ARG A 298 -0.64 8.96 -42.21
N CYS A 299 -1.77 8.61 -42.84
CA CYS A 299 -1.83 7.37 -43.59
C CYS A 299 -0.76 7.47 -44.69
N CYS A 300 0.29 6.66 -44.61
CA CYS A 300 1.36 6.61 -45.60
C CYS A 300 0.76 6.31 -46.98
N LYS A 301 0.61 7.33 -47.83
CA LYS A 301 0.49 7.15 -49.27
C LYS A 301 1.86 7.43 -49.91
N GLU A 302 2.25 6.47 -50.74
CA GLU A 302 3.38 6.45 -51.69
C GLU A 302 4.77 6.13 -51.14
N SER A 303 5.10 4.83 -51.15
CA SER A 303 6.33 4.39 -51.82
C SER A 303 5.93 3.50 -53.01
N THR A 304 5.68 4.14 -54.14
CA THR A 304 5.88 3.51 -55.45
C THR A 304 7.36 3.16 -55.58
N GLU A 305 7.68 1.86 -55.53
CA GLU A 305 8.72 1.18 -56.33
C GLU A 305 8.85 -0.26 -55.83
N VAL A 306 8.20 -1.19 -56.54
CA VAL A 306 8.67 -2.58 -56.58
C VAL A 306 9.77 -2.62 -57.64
N VAL A 307 11.01 -2.74 -57.18
CA VAL A 307 12.08 -3.35 -57.96
C VAL A 307 11.95 -4.86 -57.75
N TRP A 308 11.38 -5.48 -58.79
CA TRP A 308 11.14 -6.90 -59.10
C TRP A 308 10.18 -7.70 -58.20
#